data_AF-A0A0H2S3S1-F1
#
_entry.id   AF-A0A0H2S3S1-F1
#
_cell.length_a   1.000
_cell.length_b   1.000
_cell.length_c   1.000
_cell.angle_alpha   90.00
_cell.angle_beta   90.00
_cell.angle_gamma   90.00
#
_symmetry.space_group_name_H-M   'P 1'
#
loop_
_entity.id
_entity.type
_entity.pdbx_description
1 polymer ?
#
loop_
_entity_poly.entity_id
_entity_poly.type
_entity_poly.pdbx_seq_one_letter_code
_entity_poly.pdbx_strand_id
1 'polypeptide(L)'
;MLSKFAPLLLLAFSASVAAAATPLIQVTGCNVQHATPNLPSGQTMLTVPSGEIVTNIGLGVGVQNYTCASTGTFTSVGALAELLDISCLFGTPVFGNLTTVAFDIFNASPAVTTQDVINALGGDKIVLGQHYFVTNPFTGSGVSPTFDFRAASKKGDPNAFVIANKTGDIPAPTGSQDIDWLELTGAIGDLAKHVFRIDTKAGQPPSTCTPNAFLSVKYTAQYWFYNSTSS
;
A
#
# COMPACT_ATOMS: atom_id res chain seq x y z
N MET A 1 25.68 82.89 -26.62
CA MET A 1 24.52 82.05 -26.24
C MET A 1 24.42 80.87 -27.19
N LEU A 2 23.96 79.71 -26.70
CA LEU A 2 23.70 78.43 -27.39
C LEU A 2 24.94 77.57 -27.68
N SER A 3 25.46 76.79 -26.72
CA SER A 3 24.98 75.53 -26.10
C SER A 3 25.30 74.27 -26.94
N LYS A 4 26.29 73.50 -26.45
CA LYS A 4 26.72 72.19 -26.96
C LYS A 4 25.90 71.09 -26.28
N PHE A 5 25.23 70.23 -27.05
CA PHE A 5 24.56 69.04 -26.53
C PHE A 5 25.49 67.82 -26.61
N ALA A 6 25.69 67.15 -25.48
CA ALA A 6 26.37 65.86 -25.38
C ALA A 6 25.33 64.71 -25.36
N PRO A 7 25.58 63.56 -26.02
CA PRO A 7 24.65 62.44 -26.01
C PRO A 7 24.85 61.61 -24.75
N LEU A 8 23.76 61.41 -24.01
CA LEU A 8 23.70 60.55 -22.82
C LEU A 8 23.48 59.09 -23.28
N LEU A 9 24.48 58.24 -23.09
CA LEU A 9 24.42 56.81 -23.39
C LEU A 9 23.70 56.08 -22.24
N LEU A 10 22.49 55.59 -22.47
CA LEU A 10 21.73 54.79 -21.50
C LEU A 10 22.17 53.31 -21.57
N LEU A 11 22.83 52.84 -20.51
CA LEU A 11 23.13 51.42 -20.28
C LEU A 11 21.88 50.74 -19.67
N ALA A 12 21.22 49.89 -20.44
CA ALA A 12 20.14 49.04 -19.95
C ALA A 12 20.72 47.83 -19.20
N PHE A 13 20.59 47.81 -17.87
CA PHE A 13 20.88 46.63 -17.06
C PHE A 13 19.71 45.65 -17.16
N SER A 14 19.90 44.54 -17.86
CA SER A 14 18.98 43.40 -17.86
C SER A 14 19.17 42.62 -16.56
N ALA A 15 18.32 42.85 -15.56
CA ALA A 15 18.30 42.03 -14.35
C ALA A 15 17.62 40.69 -14.66
N SER A 16 18.41 39.64 -14.86
CA SER A 16 17.94 38.27 -14.98
C SER A 16 17.38 37.81 -13.63
N VAL A 17 16.06 37.82 -13.46
CA VAL A 17 15.41 37.21 -12.30
C VAL A 17 15.47 35.70 -12.48
N ALA A 18 16.43 35.05 -11.81
CA ALA A 18 16.45 33.60 -11.70
C ALA A 18 15.25 33.17 -10.84
N ALA A 19 14.22 32.60 -11.47
CA ALA A 19 13.13 31.97 -10.75
C ALA A 19 13.69 30.76 -9.98
N ALA A 20 13.76 30.86 -8.65
CA ALA A 20 14.07 29.72 -7.80
C ALA A 20 12.95 28.69 -7.96
N ALA A 21 13.26 27.54 -8.57
CA ALA A 21 12.33 26.43 -8.64
C ALA A 21 12.05 25.96 -7.20
N THR A 22 10.79 26.03 -6.77
CA THR A 22 10.34 25.40 -5.53
C THR A 22 10.62 23.90 -5.62
N PRO A 23 11.27 23.28 -4.62
CA PRO A 23 11.49 21.85 -4.64
C PRO A 23 10.12 21.14 -4.67
N LEU A 24 9.92 20.29 -5.68
CA LEU A 24 8.74 19.44 -5.76
C LEU A 24 8.74 18.54 -4.52
N ILE A 25 7.67 18.62 -3.71
CA ILE A 25 7.47 17.70 -2.60
C ILE A 25 7.23 16.32 -3.21
N GLN A 26 8.17 15.39 -2.98
CA GLN A 26 8.02 14.01 -3.37
C GLN A 26 6.99 13.34 -2.45
N VAL A 27 5.89 12.87 -3.03
CA VAL A 27 4.77 12.26 -2.29
C VAL A 27 4.71 10.73 -2.43
N THR A 28 5.43 10.17 -3.39
CA THR A 28 5.51 8.73 -3.69
C THR A 28 6.93 8.32 -4.07
N GLY A 29 7.22 7.02 -4.07
CA GLY A 29 8.49 6.44 -4.53
C GLY A 29 9.70 6.86 -3.72
N CYS A 30 9.54 7.19 -2.43
CA CYS A 30 10.66 7.52 -1.57
C CYS A 30 11.52 6.28 -1.27
N ASN A 31 12.82 6.48 -1.05
CA ASN A 31 13.72 5.37 -0.80
C ASN A 31 13.43 4.74 0.59
N VAL A 32 12.96 3.50 0.57
CA VAL A 32 12.62 2.69 1.74
C VAL A 32 13.51 1.47 1.91
N GLN A 33 14.60 1.33 1.16
CA GLN A 33 15.42 0.10 1.12
C GLN A 33 15.97 -0.35 2.49
N HIS A 34 16.11 0.58 3.45
CA HIS A 34 16.56 0.31 4.82
C HIS A 34 15.42 0.39 5.85
N ALA A 35 14.18 0.54 5.39
CA ALA A 35 13.01 0.55 6.26
C ALA A 35 12.86 -0.81 6.92
N THR A 36 12.56 -0.80 8.22
CA THR A 36 12.34 -2.02 9.00
C THR A 36 10.91 -1.98 9.55
N PRO A 37 10.10 -3.03 9.32
CA PRO A 37 8.75 -3.09 9.88
C PRO A 37 8.83 -3.27 11.40
N ASN A 38 7.86 -2.70 12.12
CA ASN A 38 7.73 -2.91 13.55
C ASN A 38 6.98 -4.22 13.82
N LEU A 39 7.72 -5.32 13.99
CA LEU A 39 7.16 -6.62 14.34
C LEU A 39 7.14 -6.82 15.87
N PRO A 40 6.15 -7.54 16.43
CA PRO A 40 6.11 -7.83 17.87
C PRO A 40 7.39 -8.50 18.35
N SER A 41 7.88 -8.11 19.52
CA SER A 41 9.06 -8.75 20.10
C SER A 41 8.78 -10.22 20.44
N GLY A 42 9.72 -11.12 20.10
CA GLY A 42 9.67 -12.54 20.47
C GLY A 42 8.82 -13.44 19.58
N GLN A 43 8.09 -12.92 18.60
CA GLN A 43 7.45 -13.74 17.57
C GLN A 43 8.49 -14.24 16.55
N THR A 44 8.28 -15.42 15.97
CA THR A 44 9.18 -16.05 14.98
C THR A 44 8.49 -16.46 13.69
N MET A 45 7.19 -16.18 13.56
CA MET A 45 6.37 -16.61 12.43
C MET A 45 6.46 -15.65 11.25
N LEU A 46 6.74 -14.37 11.52
CA LEU A 46 7.02 -13.34 10.53
C LEU A 46 8.50 -12.99 10.60
N THR A 47 9.27 -13.39 9.60
CA THR A 47 10.72 -13.22 9.59
C THR A 47 11.13 -12.31 8.45
N VAL A 48 11.70 -11.14 8.77
CA VAL A 48 12.23 -10.24 7.74
C VAL A 48 13.25 -11.01 6.89
N PRO A 49 13.05 -11.11 5.56
CA PRO A 49 13.91 -11.94 4.72
C PRO A 49 15.34 -11.40 4.68
N SER A 50 16.32 -12.27 4.90
CA SER A 50 17.74 -11.90 4.85
C SER A 50 18.18 -11.62 3.41
N GLY A 51 18.92 -10.52 3.18
CA GLY A 51 19.45 -10.21 1.85
C GLY A 51 18.41 -9.60 0.90
N GLU A 52 17.23 -9.28 1.40
CA GLU A 52 16.21 -8.53 0.67
C GLU A 52 16.05 -7.12 1.24
N ILE A 53 15.63 -6.21 0.39
CA ILE A 53 15.37 -4.81 0.72
C ILE A 53 13.90 -4.49 0.43
N VAL A 54 13.35 -3.53 1.19
CA VAL A 54 12.01 -3.02 0.92
C VAL A 54 12.04 -2.17 -0.34
N THR A 55 11.17 -2.49 -1.29
CA THR A 55 11.03 -1.77 -2.57
C THR A 55 9.82 -0.85 -2.58
N ASN A 56 8.75 -1.22 -1.88
CA ASN A 56 7.52 -0.44 -1.77
C ASN A 56 6.89 -0.65 -0.39
N ILE A 57 6.24 0.40 0.11
CA ILE A 57 5.35 0.31 1.27
C ILE A 57 4.00 0.87 0.85
N GLY A 58 2.97 0.04 0.93
CA GLY A 58 1.60 0.37 0.55
C GLY A 58 0.65 0.41 1.73
N LEU A 59 -0.29 1.35 1.74
CA LEU A 59 -1.52 1.28 2.51
C LEU A 59 -2.59 0.59 1.67
N GLY A 60 -3.11 -0.54 2.11
CA GLY A 60 -4.29 -1.15 1.50
C GLY A 60 -5.57 -0.62 2.11
N VAL A 61 -6.53 -0.30 1.24
CA VAL A 61 -7.90 0.08 1.62
C VAL A 61 -8.86 -0.79 0.81
N GLY A 62 -9.68 -1.58 1.50
CA GLY A 62 -10.53 -2.54 0.80
C GLY A 62 -11.40 -3.40 1.68
N VAL A 63 -11.84 -4.54 1.14
CA VAL A 63 -12.70 -5.49 1.83
C VAL A 63 -12.09 -6.88 1.89
N GLN A 64 -12.28 -7.54 3.02
CA GLN A 64 -12.09 -8.97 3.19
C GLN A 64 -13.40 -9.67 2.85
N ASN A 65 -13.35 -10.72 2.04
CA ASN A 65 -14.52 -11.46 1.59
C ASN A 65 -14.58 -12.83 2.27
N TYR A 66 -15.79 -13.20 2.70
CA TYR A 66 -16.05 -14.43 3.43
C TYR A 66 -17.29 -15.14 2.90
N THR A 67 -17.28 -16.46 2.99
CA THR A 67 -18.44 -17.33 2.79
C THR A 67 -18.71 -18.14 4.04
N CYS A 68 -19.98 -18.31 4.39
CA CYS A 68 -20.38 -19.12 5.52
C CYS A 68 -20.48 -20.61 5.12
N ALA A 69 -19.68 -21.45 5.77
CA ALA A 69 -19.75 -22.89 5.59
C ALA A 69 -21.06 -23.47 6.17
N SER A 70 -21.38 -24.72 5.82
CA SER A 70 -22.53 -25.45 6.38
C SER A 70 -22.46 -25.60 7.90
N THR A 71 -21.27 -25.50 8.48
CA THR A 71 -21.00 -25.52 9.92
C THR A 71 -21.32 -24.20 10.64
N GLY A 72 -21.78 -23.17 9.92
CA GLY A 72 -22.15 -21.87 10.49
C GLY A 72 -20.95 -20.99 10.83
N THR A 73 -19.80 -21.21 10.20
CA THR A 73 -18.56 -20.45 10.41
C THR A 73 -18.09 -19.80 9.11
N PHE A 74 -17.67 -18.54 9.18
CA PHE A 74 -17.11 -17.83 8.03
C PHE A 74 -15.72 -18.36 7.69
N THR A 75 -15.47 -18.55 6.41
CA THR A 75 -14.15 -18.85 5.83
C THR A 75 -13.80 -17.76 4.85
N SER A 76 -12.54 -17.29 4.87
CA SER A 76 -12.09 -16.28 3.90
C SER A 76 -12.06 -16.87 2.50
N VAL A 77 -12.57 -16.10 1.53
CA VAL A 77 -12.49 -16.40 0.10
C VAL A 77 -11.63 -15.36 -0.65
N GLY A 78 -10.82 -14.60 0.10
CA GLY A 78 -9.92 -13.59 -0.43
C GLY A 78 -10.29 -12.17 -0.02
N ALA A 79 -9.73 -11.21 -0.74
CA ALA A 79 -9.84 -9.78 -0.49
C ALA A 79 -9.88 -9.01 -1.81
N LEU A 80 -10.30 -7.75 -1.73
CA LEU A 80 -10.12 -6.77 -2.80
C LEU A 80 -9.73 -5.43 -2.15
N ALA A 81 -8.58 -4.89 -2.51
CA ALA A 81 -8.09 -3.61 -2.00
C ALA A 81 -7.32 -2.83 -3.07
N GLU A 82 -7.38 -1.51 -2.95
CA GLU A 82 -6.46 -0.59 -3.62
C GLU A 82 -5.26 -0.34 -2.70
N LEU A 83 -4.06 -0.28 -3.29
CA LEU A 83 -2.82 -0.02 -2.58
C LEU A 83 -2.31 1.38 -2.89
N LEU A 84 -2.09 2.18 -1.86
CA LEU A 84 -1.58 3.54 -1.96
C LEU A 84 -0.14 3.59 -1.47
N ASP A 85 0.74 4.24 -2.20
CA ASP A 85 2.15 4.44 -1.85
C ASP A 85 2.25 5.35 -0.62
N ILE A 86 2.80 4.80 0.47
CA ILE A 86 3.06 5.51 1.72
C ILE A 86 4.55 5.56 2.04
N SER A 87 5.42 5.29 1.06
CA SER A 87 6.89 5.29 1.23
C SER A 87 7.40 6.61 1.76
N CYS A 88 6.89 7.73 1.28
CA CYS A 88 7.31 9.08 1.70
C CYS A 88 6.80 9.49 3.09
N LEU A 89 5.89 8.70 3.67
CA LEU A 89 5.45 8.89 5.05
C LEU A 89 6.29 8.09 6.03
N PHE A 90 7.11 7.14 5.58
CA PHE A 90 7.94 6.33 6.47
C PHE A 90 8.86 7.22 7.34
N GLY A 91 8.91 6.93 8.64
CA GLY A 91 9.66 7.71 9.63
C GLY A 91 8.98 8.99 10.12
N THR A 92 7.83 9.37 9.54
CA THR A 92 7.03 10.49 10.04
C THR A 92 6.08 10.04 11.17
N PRO A 93 5.63 10.95 12.06
CA PRO A 93 4.71 10.60 13.14
C PRO A 93 3.37 10.01 12.68
N VAL A 94 2.92 10.29 11.45
CA VAL A 94 1.63 9.80 10.96
C VAL A 94 1.69 8.34 10.50
N PHE A 95 2.86 7.85 10.10
CA PHE A 95 3.04 6.55 9.45
C PHE A 95 2.42 5.38 10.23
N GLY A 96 2.69 5.31 11.53
CA GLY A 96 2.19 4.22 12.38
C GLY A 96 0.69 4.25 12.66
N ASN A 97 -0.02 5.31 12.27
CA ASN A 97 -1.46 5.47 12.48
C ASN A 97 -2.26 5.51 11.17
N LEU A 98 -1.60 5.39 10.01
CA LEU A 98 -2.24 5.57 8.70
C LEU A 98 -3.38 4.58 8.46
N THR A 99 -3.23 3.34 8.91
CA THR A 99 -4.24 2.29 8.77
C THR A 99 -5.49 2.64 9.56
N THR A 100 -5.33 3.12 10.80
CA THR A 100 -6.44 3.61 11.64
C THR A 100 -7.09 4.84 11.02
N VAL A 101 -6.33 5.85 10.62
CA VAL A 101 -6.87 7.08 10.00
C VAL A 101 -7.66 6.75 8.72
N ALA A 102 -7.11 5.92 7.85
CA ALA A 102 -7.77 5.50 6.62
C ALA A 102 -9.04 4.70 6.91
N PHE A 103 -9.00 3.82 7.93
CA PHE A 103 -10.17 3.04 8.33
C PHE A 103 -11.27 3.92 8.92
N ASP A 104 -10.93 4.92 9.73
CA ASP A 104 -11.91 5.84 10.32
C ASP A 104 -12.65 6.64 9.24
N ILE A 105 -11.93 7.10 8.20
CA ILE A 105 -12.55 7.70 7.00
C ILE A 105 -13.45 6.67 6.32
N PHE A 106 -12.92 5.47 6.07
CA PHE A 106 -13.65 4.44 5.33
C PHE A 106 -14.91 3.96 6.06
N ASN A 107 -14.89 3.95 7.38
CA ASN A 107 -15.96 3.46 8.24
C ASN A 107 -16.91 4.57 8.71
N ALA A 108 -16.67 5.82 8.33
CA ALA A 108 -17.53 6.96 8.72
C ALA A 108 -18.99 6.80 8.30
N SER A 109 -19.25 6.05 7.22
CA SER A 109 -20.60 5.68 6.78
C SER A 109 -20.57 4.45 5.86
N PRO A 110 -21.66 3.67 5.77
CA PRO A 110 -21.80 2.61 4.76
C PRO A 110 -21.63 3.10 3.32
N ALA A 111 -21.93 4.37 3.04
CA ALA A 111 -21.84 4.95 1.71
C ALA A 111 -20.40 5.29 1.26
N VAL A 112 -19.44 5.38 2.20
CA VAL A 112 -18.05 5.69 1.86
C VAL A 112 -17.43 4.51 1.13
N THR A 113 -16.89 4.79 -0.05
CA THR A 113 -16.22 3.83 -0.93
C THR A 113 -14.71 3.88 -0.76
N THR A 114 -14.00 2.87 -1.29
CA THR A 114 -12.53 2.91 -1.37
C THR A 114 -12.02 4.13 -2.11
N GLN A 115 -12.70 4.57 -3.18
CA GLN A 115 -12.30 5.75 -3.95
C GLN A 115 -12.41 7.04 -3.14
N ASP A 116 -13.40 7.16 -2.26
CA ASP A 116 -13.53 8.34 -1.39
C ASP A 116 -12.33 8.45 -0.43
N VAL A 117 -11.86 7.32 0.09
CA VAL A 117 -10.64 7.28 0.93
C VAL A 117 -9.40 7.63 0.12
N ILE A 118 -9.26 7.10 -1.11
CA ILE A 118 -8.16 7.45 -2.02
C ILE A 118 -8.14 8.96 -2.28
N ASN A 119 -9.29 9.54 -2.63
CA ASN A 119 -9.43 10.96 -2.86
C ASN A 119 -9.06 11.80 -1.63
N ALA A 120 -9.39 11.33 -0.43
CA ALA A 120 -9.05 12.00 0.82
C ALA A 120 -7.55 11.96 1.16
N LEU A 121 -6.84 10.90 0.75
CA LEU A 121 -5.44 10.67 1.14
C LEU A 121 -4.40 11.15 0.11
N GLY A 122 -4.80 11.40 -1.14
CA GLY A 122 -3.87 11.90 -2.18
C GLY A 122 -4.31 11.69 -3.63
N GLY A 123 -5.46 11.03 -3.84
CA GLY A 123 -6.02 10.74 -5.15
C GLY A 123 -5.23 9.67 -5.93
N ASP A 124 -5.56 9.49 -7.20
CA ASP A 124 -5.03 8.39 -8.01
C ASP A 124 -3.50 8.45 -8.22
N LYS A 125 -2.87 9.61 -7.98
CA LYS A 125 -1.43 9.81 -8.14
C LYS A 125 -0.60 8.99 -7.16
N ILE A 126 -1.19 8.57 -6.04
CA ILE A 126 -0.51 7.75 -5.04
C ILE A 126 -0.83 6.27 -5.16
N VAL A 127 -1.63 5.83 -6.14
CA VAL A 127 -2.01 4.42 -6.27
C VAL A 127 -0.83 3.60 -6.80
N LEU A 128 -0.40 2.60 -6.02
CA LEU A 128 0.56 1.58 -6.43
C LEU A 128 -0.08 0.60 -7.40
N GLY A 129 -1.27 0.10 -7.05
CA GLY A 129 -1.99 -0.94 -7.79
C GLY A 129 -3.03 -1.64 -6.93
N GLN A 130 -3.44 -2.83 -7.36
CA GLN A 130 -4.53 -3.58 -6.72
C GLN A 130 -4.01 -4.81 -5.99
N HIS A 131 -4.69 -5.16 -4.90
CA HIS A 131 -4.57 -6.44 -4.22
C HIS A 131 -5.88 -7.22 -4.35
N TYR A 132 -5.81 -8.44 -4.89
CA TYR A 132 -6.95 -9.33 -5.08
C TYR A 132 -6.52 -10.78 -4.94
N PHE A 133 -7.44 -11.72 -5.11
CA PHE A 133 -7.15 -13.14 -5.03
C PHE A 133 -7.53 -13.84 -6.33
N VAL A 134 -6.69 -14.78 -6.76
CA VAL A 134 -6.94 -15.66 -7.91
C VAL A 134 -7.02 -17.11 -7.43
N THR A 135 -7.62 -18.00 -8.23
CA THR A 135 -7.49 -19.43 -8.00
C THR A 135 -6.02 -19.82 -7.94
N ASN A 136 -5.63 -20.64 -6.95
CA ASN A 136 -4.24 -21.05 -6.81
C ASN A 136 -3.75 -21.70 -8.12
N PRO A 137 -2.73 -21.11 -8.78
CA PRO A 137 -2.33 -21.53 -10.12
C PRO A 137 -1.59 -22.88 -10.13
N PHE A 138 -1.13 -23.36 -8.98
CA PHE A 138 -0.41 -24.63 -8.87
C PHE A 138 -1.34 -25.81 -8.55
N THR A 139 -2.32 -25.61 -7.68
CA THR A 139 -3.24 -26.67 -7.24
C THR A 139 -4.57 -26.66 -8.00
N GLY A 140 -4.92 -25.55 -8.66
CA GLY A 140 -6.25 -25.35 -9.26
C GLY A 140 -7.39 -25.26 -8.23
N SER A 141 -7.08 -25.18 -6.93
CA SER A 141 -8.05 -25.16 -5.83
C SER A 141 -7.60 -24.24 -4.71
N GLY A 142 -8.54 -23.57 -4.06
CA GLY A 142 -8.22 -22.49 -3.10
C GLY A 142 -7.80 -21.21 -3.82
N VAL A 143 -7.34 -20.22 -3.04
CA VAL A 143 -7.03 -18.89 -3.55
C VAL A 143 -5.63 -18.42 -3.15
N SER A 144 -4.99 -17.65 -4.02
CA SER A 144 -3.67 -17.06 -3.80
C SER A 144 -3.76 -15.53 -3.83
N PRO A 145 -3.20 -14.83 -2.83
CA PRO A 145 -3.10 -13.37 -2.84
C PRO A 145 -2.27 -12.90 -4.04
N THR A 146 -2.77 -11.89 -4.72
CA THR A 146 -2.17 -11.29 -5.91
C THR A 146 -2.02 -9.79 -5.69
N PHE A 147 -0.89 -9.24 -6.10
CA PHE A 147 -0.59 -7.83 -6.08
C PHE A 147 -0.21 -7.41 -7.50
N ASP A 148 -0.84 -6.36 -8.03
CA ASP A 148 -0.72 -6.01 -9.44
C ASP A 148 -0.60 -4.50 -9.61
N PHE A 149 0.58 -4.04 -10.01
CA PHE A 149 0.89 -2.62 -10.20
C PHE A 149 0.81 -2.20 -11.67
N ARG A 150 0.47 -3.14 -12.57
CA ARG A 150 0.55 -2.97 -14.03
C ARG A 150 -0.49 -2.01 -14.60
N ALA A 151 -1.56 -1.74 -13.86
CA ALA A 151 -2.59 -0.78 -14.25
C ALA A 151 -2.34 0.64 -13.70
N ALA A 152 -1.42 0.80 -12.73
CA ALA A 152 -1.21 2.03 -11.97
C ALA A 152 0.27 2.46 -11.96
N SER A 153 0.97 2.37 -10.82
CA SER A 153 2.32 2.92 -10.66
C SER A 153 3.37 2.35 -11.62
N LYS A 154 3.12 1.14 -12.16
CA LYS A 154 3.99 0.45 -13.12
C LYS A 154 3.28 0.19 -14.44
N LYS A 155 2.44 1.14 -14.87
CA LYS A 155 1.69 1.04 -16.12
C LYS A 155 2.59 0.69 -17.30
N GLY A 156 2.29 -0.43 -17.96
CA GLY A 156 3.01 -0.92 -19.13
C GLY A 156 4.17 -1.87 -18.83
N ASP A 157 4.52 -2.10 -17.57
CA ASP A 157 5.46 -3.14 -17.16
C ASP A 157 4.71 -4.49 -17.03
N PRO A 158 4.97 -5.50 -17.88
CA PRO A 158 4.28 -6.78 -17.79
C PRO A 158 4.63 -7.60 -16.54
N ASN A 159 5.76 -7.29 -15.89
CA ASN A 159 6.33 -8.05 -14.78
C ASN A 159 5.97 -7.45 -13.41
N ALA A 160 5.31 -6.29 -13.37
CA ALA A 160 4.95 -5.59 -12.14
C ALA A 160 3.72 -6.18 -11.42
N PHE A 161 3.71 -7.51 -11.25
CA PHE A 161 2.75 -8.22 -10.42
C PHE A 161 3.45 -9.34 -9.64
N VAL A 162 2.79 -9.84 -8.60
CA VAL A 162 3.16 -11.08 -7.93
C VAL A 162 1.91 -11.84 -7.46
N ILE A 163 1.87 -13.14 -7.71
CA ILE A 163 0.97 -14.10 -7.06
C ILE A 163 1.78 -14.78 -5.97
N ALA A 164 1.31 -14.69 -4.73
CA ALA A 164 2.03 -15.16 -3.55
C ALA A 164 1.29 -16.29 -2.83
N ASN A 165 2.00 -16.95 -1.91
CA ASN A 165 1.45 -17.95 -1.00
C ASN A 165 1.70 -17.51 0.44
N LYS A 166 0.76 -17.78 1.35
CA LYS A 166 0.95 -17.55 2.79
C LYS A 166 2.00 -18.52 3.33
N THR A 167 3.04 -18.00 3.97
CA THR A 167 4.12 -18.78 4.59
C THR A 167 4.23 -18.55 6.10
N GLY A 168 3.67 -17.46 6.61
CA GLY A 168 3.58 -17.20 8.04
C GLY A 168 2.37 -16.33 8.38
N ASP A 169 1.89 -16.46 9.62
CA ASP A 169 0.89 -15.56 10.19
C ASP A 169 1.01 -15.49 11.71
N ILE A 170 0.57 -14.36 12.25
CA ILE A 170 0.30 -14.17 13.68
C ILE A 170 -0.98 -13.35 13.85
N PRO A 171 -1.71 -13.54 14.97
CA PRO A 171 -2.80 -12.64 15.33
C PRO A 171 -2.33 -11.18 15.36
N ALA A 172 -3.19 -10.26 14.92
CA ALA A 172 -2.91 -8.84 15.01
C ALA A 172 -2.62 -8.45 16.49
N PRO A 173 -1.51 -7.76 16.79
CA PRO A 173 -1.16 -7.35 18.15
C PRO A 173 -2.19 -6.42 18.81
N THR A 174 -3.01 -5.76 18.00
CA THR A 174 -4.08 -4.85 18.41
C THR A 174 -5.35 -5.57 18.87
N GLY A 175 -5.48 -6.88 18.65
CA GLY A 175 -6.60 -7.69 19.13
C GLY A 175 -7.36 -8.44 18.03
N SER A 176 -8.36 -9.21 18.44
CA SER A 176 -9.09 -10.15 17.58
C SER A 176 -10.08 -9.50 16.60
N GLN A 177 -10.27 -8.19 16.67
CA GLN A 177 -11.08 -7.44 15.70
C GLN A 177 -10.35 -7.21 14.37
N ASP A 178 -9.01 -7.27 14.38
CA ASP A 178 -8.18 -7.00 13.23
C ASP A 178 -7.72 -8.34 12.60
N ILE A 179 -7.67 -8.38 11.26
CA ILE A 179 -7.20 -9.58 10.56
C ILE A 179 -5.72 -9.84 10.84
N ASP A 180 -5.33 -11.11 10.78
CA ASP A 180 -3.96 -11.52 11.10
C ASP A 180 -2.90 -10.80 10.27
N TRP A 181 -1.73 -10.62 10.87
CA TRP A 181 -0.54 -10.21 10.14
C TRP A 181 0.01 -11.41 9.39
N LEU A 182 0.45 -11.19 8.15
CA LEU A 182 0.86 -12.26 7.24
C LEU A 182 2.28 -12.03 6.73
N GLU A 183 2.98 -13.13 6.52
CA GLU A 183 4.13 -13.24 5.64
C GLU A 183 3.71 -14.04 4.41
N LEU A 184 3.96 -13.48 3.23
CA LEU A 184 3.65 -14.06 1.94
C LEU A 184 4.94 -14.20 1.13
N THR A 185 5.14 -15.35 0.51
CA THR A 185 6.25 -15.61 -0.43
C THR A 185 5.73 -15.57 -1.87
N GLY A 186 6.39 -14.80 -2.72
CA GLY A 186 6.11 -14.68 -4.15
C GLY A 186 6.36 -16.01 -4.87
N ALA A 187 5.40 -16.43 -5.69
CA ALA A 187 5.46 -17.69 -6.42
C ALA A 187 5.46 -17.49 -7.94
N ILE A 188 4.76 -16.47 -8.44
CA ILE A 188 4.72 -16.09 -9.87
C ILE A 188 4.77 -14.57 -9.98
N GLY A 189 5.59 -14.06 -10.90
CA GLY A 189 5.76 -12.62 -11.12
C GLY A 189 6.95 -12.03 -10.34
N ASP A 190 7.36 -10.82 -10.73
CA ASP A 190 8.64 -10.24 -10.29
C ASP A 190 8.49 -9.04 -9.36
N LEU A 191 7.26 -8.64 -9.04
CA LEU A 191 7.00 -7.45 -8.23
C LEU A 191 7.64 -7.54 -6.84
N ALA A 192 7.59 -8.72 -6.21
CA ALA A 192 8.20 -8.95 -4.91
C ALA A 192 8.51 -10.43 -4.68
N LYS A 193 9.58 -10.68 -3.92
CA LYS A 193 9.93 -12.00 -3.40
C LYS A 193 9.17 -12.31 -2.12
N HIS A 194 9.00 -11.33 -1.25
CA HIS A 194 8.14 -11.44 -0.07
C HIS A 194 7.23 -10.23 0.05
N VAL A 195 6.03 -10.45 0.57
CA VAL A 195 5.09 -9.40 0.94
C VAL A 195 4.63 -9.61 2.37
N PHE A 196 4.78 -8.59 3.20
CA PHE A 196 4.28 -8.62 4.57
C PHE A 196 2.98 -7.83 4.62
N ARG A 197 1.95 -8.38 5.25
CA ARG A 197 0.75 -7.63 5.67
C ARG A 197 0.82 -7.40 7.16
N ILE A 198 0.95 -6.16 7.59
CA ILE A 198 1.07 -5.79 9.00
C ILE A 198 0.23 -4.55 9.30
N ASP A 199 0.15 -4.15 10.58
CA ASP A 199 -0.59 -2.97 11.03
C ASP A 199 -2.04 -2.96 10.51
N THR A 200 -2.71 -4.09 10.64
CA THR A 200 -4.08 -4.32 10.14
C THR A 200 -5.12 -3.62 11.01
N LYS A 201 -6.16 -3.08 10.37
CA LYS A 201 -7.36 -2.56 11.03
C LYS A 201 -8.62 -3.20 10.46
N ALA A 202 -9.45 -3.74 11.33
CA ALA A 202 -10.68 -4.48 11.09
C ALA A 202 -10.49 -5.67 10.12
N GLY A 203 -11.56 -6.02 9.41
CA GLY A 203 -11.60 -7.10 8.42
C GLY A 203 -12.05 -8.46 8.96
N GLN A 204 -12.11 -8.67 10.28
CA GLN A 204 -12.57 -9.95 10.84
C GLN A 204 -14.10 -10.10 10.71
N PRO A 205 -14.60 -11.29 10.38
CA PRO A 205 -16.03 -11.56 10.35
C PRO A 205 -16.56 -11.83 11.77
N PRO A 206 -17.89 -11.77 11.98
CA PRO A 206 -18.51 -12.33 13.18
C PRO A 206 -18.16 -13.82 13.35
N SER A 207 -18.19 -14.31 14.59
CA SER A 207 -17.83 -15.71 14.90
C SER A 207 -18.79 -16.76 14.35
N THR A 208 -20.03 -16.37 14.03
CA THR A 208 -21.08 -17.27 13.54
C THR A 208 -21.84 -16.64 12.39
N CYS A 209 -22.42 -17.49 11.55
CA CYS A 209 -23.15 -17.06 10.37
C CYS A 209 -24.21 -18.07 9.92
N THR A 210 -25.16 -17.60 9.13
CA THR A 210 -26.12 -18.45 8.44
C THR A 210 -25.43 -19.16 7.26
N PRO A 211 -25.54 -20.49 7.12
CA PRO A 211 -24.95 -21.22 6.00
C PRO A 211 -25.24 -20.57 4.65
N ASN A 212 -24.24 -20.56 3.75
CA ASN A 212 -24.28 -19.94 2.42
C ASN A 212 -24.39 -18.40 2.41
N ALA A 213 -24.27 -17.73 3.55
CA ALA A 213 -24.14 -16.27 3.59
C ALA A 213 -22.80 -15.81 3.02
N PHE A 214 -22.82 -14.63 2.39
CA PHE A 214 -21.63 -13.91 1.95
C PHE A 214 -21.47 -12.65 2.81
N LEU A 215 -20.22 -12.30 3.10
CA LEU A 215 -19.91 -11.10 3.87
C LEU A 215 -18.65 -10.43 3.30
N SER A 216 -18.73 -9.12 3.13
CA SER A 216 -17.58 -8.27 2.87
C SER A 216 -17.36 -7.35 4.07
N VAL A 217 -16.17 -7.36 4.64
CA VAL A 217 -15.81 -6.55 5.81
C VAL A 217 -14.74 -5.56 5.41
N LYS A 218 -14.98 -4.25 5.64
CA LYS A 218 -13.99 -3.20 5.41
C LYS A 218 -12.74 -3.47 6.24
N TYR A 219 -11.58 -3.19 5.67
CA TYR A 219 -10.30 -3.26 6.36
C TYR A 219 -9.29 -2.28 5.76
N THR A 220 -8.27 -1.99 6.55
CA THR A 220 -7.02 -1.38 6.05
C THR A 220 -5.82 -2.15 6.58
N ALA A 221 -4.69 -2.07 5.90
CA ALA A 221 -3.44 -2.71 6.34
C ALA A 221 -2.22 -2.05 5.68
N GLN A 222 -1.04 -2.21 6.27
CA GLN A 222 0.21 -1.94 5.57
C GLN A 222 0.69 -3.18 4.81
N TYR A 223 1.22 -2.97 3.61
CA TYR A 223 1.85 -3.97 2.77
C TYR A 223 3.29 -3.59 2.47
N TRP A 224 4.23 -4.45 2.82
CA TRP A 224 5.66 -4.21 2.65
C TRP A 224 6.20 -5.19 1.63
N PHE A 225 6.75 -4.67 0.52
CA PHE A 225 7.20 -5.47 -0.62
C PHE A 225 8.72 -5.57 -0.60
N TYR A 226 9.23 -6.79 -0.56
CA TYR A 226 10.65 -7.09 -0.51
C TYR A 226 11.14 -7.67 -1.83
N ASN A 227 12.36 -7.31 -2.23
CA ASN A 227 13.06 -7.94 -3.34
C ASN A 227 14.55 -8.00 -3.04
N SER A 228 15.31 -8.82 -3.78
CA SER A 228 16.75 -8.82 -3.64
C SER A 228 17.33 -7.47 -4.08
N THR A 229 18.44 -7.07 -3.47
CA THR A 229 19.24 -5.95 -3.98
C THR A 229 19.60 -6.25 -5.43
N SER A 230 19.24 -5.36 -6.36
CA SER A 230 19.75 -5.41 -7.72
C SER A 230 21.29 -5.39 -7.65
N SER A 231 21.93 -6.46 -8.12
CA SER A 231 23.38 -6.53 -8.33
C SER A 231 23.83 -5.54 -9.40
#